data_AF-A0A8J8BZP8-F1
#
_entry.id   AF-A0A8J8BZP8-F1
#
_cell.length_a   1.000
_cell.length_b   1.000
_cell.length_c   1.000
_cell.angle_alpha   90.00
_cell.angle_beta   90.00
_cell.angle_gamma   90.00
#
_symmetry.space_group_name_H-M   'P 1'
#
loop_
_entity.id
_entity.type
_entity.pdbx_description
1 polymer ?
#
loop_
_entity_poly.entity_id
_entity_poly.type
_entity_poly.pdbx_seq_one_letter_code
_entity_poly.pdbx_strand_id
1 'polypeptide(L)'
;MIVVHAIWNNLTGQLHIWAESSTAPKRKGKRPKNTHPFALPLYPLLKEVERFSRLVETADSGNFTMVLPSTSKRPLPSPELVTEHVENPTGLNMWEIPAAAFDPYSAFDFLLSLPDHPPHGVAFGSSLRFWVEAAKFLMELITRKCFAPTIKRADNGFHALWEVVITDAGDERMRVLSQVMPPVCRAFAAERKVTSMDILLHFLNSTVDAFVRNTCAIPFDSESFPGKWVQALAGDPYVQVPKKELKTSFSKISSWLDQIKPDSDA
;
A
#
# COMPACT_ATOMS: atom_id res chain seq x y z
N MET A 1 26.61 -0.75 -2.24
CA MET A 1 25.43 -1.65 -2.35
C MET A 1 24.20 -0.85 -1.95
N ILE A 2 23.08 -1.09 -2.61
CA ILE A 2 21.81 -0.41 -2.36
C ILE A 2 20.77 -1.45 -1.93
N VAL A 3 19.96 -1.15 -0.92
CA VAL A 3 18.83 -2.00 -0.52
C VAL A 3 17.54 -1.21 -0.74
N VAL A 4 16.62 -1.76 -1.52
CA VAL A 4 15.33 -1.13 -1.84
C VAL A 4 14.24 -1.72 -0.95
N HIS A 5 13.43 -0.85 -0.38
CA HIS A 5 12.37 -1.14 0.57
C HIS A 5 11.05 -0.56 0.09
N ALA A 6 9.95 -1.17 0.52
CA ALA A 6 8.61 -0.64 0.33
C ALA A 6 7.82 -0.61 1.64
N ILE A 7 6.86 0.31 1.73
CA ILE A 7 5.91 0.38 2.85
C ILE A 7 4.59 0.95 2.38
N TRP A 8 3.49 0.31 2.78
CA TRP A 8 2.15 0.78 2.49
C TRP A 8 1.67 1.76 3.57
N ASN A 9 1.28 2.97 3.15
CA ASN A 9 0.66 3.95 4.02
C ASN A 9 -0.85 3.71 4.04
N ASN A 10 -1.33 3.02 5.08
CA ASN A 10 -2.75 2.73 5.25
C ASN A 10 -3.60 3.95 5.69
N LEU A 11 -3.02 5.15 5.74
CA LEU A 11 -3.76 6.41 5.93
C LEU A 11 -4.01 7.12 4.59
N THR A 12 -3.02 7.11 3.69
CA THR A 12 -3.13 7.77 2.38
C THR A 12 -3.47 6.81 1.25
N GLY A 13 -3.33 5.49 1.46
CA GLY A 13 -3.50 4.49 0.43
C GLY A 13 -2.39 4.52 -0.62
N GLN A 14 -1.15 4.81 -0.22
CA GLN A 14 -0.02 4.89 -1.14
C GLN A 14 1.10 3.92 -0.75
N LEU A 15 1.79 3.38 -1.75
CA LEU A 15 3.00 2.60 -1.57
C LEU A 15 4.22 3.52 -1.65
N HIS A 16 5.00 3.60 -0.58
CA HIS A 16 6.23 4.37 -0.56
C HIS A 16 7.43 3.44 -0.79
N ILE A 17 8.24 3.77 -1.79
CA ILE A 17 9.51 3.12 -2.09
C ILE A 17 10.65 4.01 -1.63
N TRP A 18 11.62 3.43 -0.94
CA TRP A 18 12.83 4.11 -0.52
C TRP A 18 14.01 3.14 -0.58
N ALA A 19 15.23 3.66 -0.45
CA ALA A 19 16.42 2.81 -0.49
C ALA A 19 17.51 3.27 0.47
N GLU A 20 18.22 2.30 1.04
CA GLU A 20 19.44 2.49 1.80
C GLU A 20 20.67 2.32 0.91
N SER A 21 21.73 3.06 1.19
CA SER A 21 23.03 2.86 0.54
C SER A 21 24.17 2.84 1.54
N SER A 22 25.06 1.85 1.40
CA SER A 22 26.24 1.68 2.25
C SER A 22 27.28 2.79 2.01
N THR A 23 27.18 3.45 0.87
CA THR A 23 28.03 4.58 0.46
C THR A 23 27.23 5.88 0.39
N ALA A 24 26.06 5.95 1.03
CA ALA A 24 25.25 7.16 1.06
C ALA A 24 26.12 8.36 1.48
N PRO A 25 26.21 9.41 0.66
CA PRO A 25 27.13 10.51 0.95
C PRO A 25 26.76 11.17 2.28
N LYS A 26 27.76 11.35 3.16
CA LYS A 26 27.64 12.24 4.31
C LYS A 26 27.42 13.66 3.77
N ARG A 27 26.16 14.09 3.66
CA ARG A 27 25.82 15.41 3.10
C ARG A 27 26.50 16.49 3.95
N LYS A 28 27.34 17.33 3.33
CA LYS A 28 27.93 18.51 3.97
C LYS A 28 26.86 19.60 4.07
N GLY A 29 26.33 19.85 5.28
CA GLY A 29 25.30 20.85 5.54
C GLY A 29 24.41 20.49 6.75
N LYS A 30 23.58 21.44 7.23
CA LYS A 30 22.59 21.16 8.28
C LYS A 30 21.53 20.18 7.74
N ARG A 31 21.60 18.91 8.15
CA ARG A 31 20.44 18.01 8.04
C ARG A 31 19.31 18.57 8.93
N PRO A 32 18.03 18.44 8.52
CA PRO A 32 16.95 18.36 9.50
C PRO A 32 17.34 17.31 10.55
N LYS A 33 17.10 17.59 11.83
CA LYS A 33 17.66 16.79 12.94
C LYS A 33 17.37 15.28 12.86
N ASN A 34 16.40 14.84 12.05
CA ASN A 34 15.90 13.47 12.02
C ASN A 34 15.85 12.82 10.62
N THR A 35 16.62 13.29 9.63
CA THR A 35 16.66 12.61 8.31
C THR A 35 17.48 11.32 8.36
N HIS A 36 16.94 10.23 7.82
CA HIS A 36 17.58 8.92 7.81
C HIS A 36 18.94 8.95 7.09
N PRO A 37 20.06 8.65 7.79
CA PRO A 37 21.39 8.91 7.29
C PRO A 37 21.82 8.02 6.13
N PHE A 38 21.24 6.82 6.01
CA PHE A 38 21.51 5.86 4.95
C PHE A 38 20.54 5.99 3.77
N ALA A 39 19.45 6.75 3.93
CA ALA A 39 18.45 6.87 2.87
C ALA A 39 19.04 7.62 1.68
N LEU A 40 18.86 7.06 0.50
CA LEU A 40 19.15 7.74 -0.75
C LEU A 40 18.22 8.96 -0.89
N PRO A 41 18.75 10.12 -1.31
CA PRO A 41 17.89 11.23 -1.74
C PRO A 41 17.01 10.81 -2.92
N LEU A 42 15.91 11.53 -3.13
CA LEU A 42 14.90 11.17 -4.12
C LEU A 42 15.45 10.99 -5.54
N TYR A 43 16.23 11.95 -6.06
CA TYR A 43 16.75 11.83 -7.44
C TYR A 43 17.64 10.58 -7.65
N PRO A 44 18.66 10.31 -6.80
CA PRO A 44 19.38 9.04 -6.84
C PRO A 44 18.50 7.80 -6.67
N LEU A 45 17.45 7.85 -5.83
CA LEU A 45 16.50 6.76 -5.66
C LEU A 45 15.77 6.46 -6.98
N LEU A 46 15.18 7.48 -7.62
CA LEU A 46 14.43 7.32 -8.87
C LEU A 46 15.33 6.71 -9.94
N LYS A 47 16.55 7.24 -10.12
CA LYS A 47 17.54 6.71 -11.07
C LYS A 47 17.88 5.23 -10.86
N GLU A 48 17.93 4.78 -9.61
CA GLU A 48 18.22 3.37 -9.32
C GLU A 48 17.01 2.48 -9.59
N VAL A 49 15.80 2.94 -9.26
CA VAL A 49 14.56 2.22 -9.54
C VAL A 49 14.30 2.11 -11.05
N GLU A 50 14.59 3.15 -11.82
CA GLU A 50 14.48 3.18 -13.30
C GLU A 50 15.27 2.04 -13.98
N ARG A 51 16.32 1.53 -13.34
CA ARG A 51 17.13 0.41 -13.88
C ARG A 51 16.35 -0.90 -13.97
N PHE A 52 15.26 -1.04 -13.22
CA PHE A 52 14.50 -2.29 -13.13
C PHE A 52 12.98 -2.11 -13.11
N SER A 53 12.46 -0.87 -13.12
CA SER A 53 11.05 -0.60 -13.37
C SER A 53 10.87 0.77 -14.03
N ARG A 54 10.12 0.81 -15.14
CA ARG A 54 9.80 2.05 -15.88
C ARG A 54 8.67 2.85 -15.22
N LEU A 55 7.93 2.24 -14.30
CA LEU A 55 6.74 2.84 -13.70
C LEU A 55 7.07 3.93 -12.67
N VAL A 56 8.33 4.09 -12.31
CA VAL A 56 8.79 5.14 -11.39
C VAL A 56 8.51 6.57 -11.86
N GLU A 57 8.29 6.79 -13.16
CA GLU A 57 7.86 8.08 -13.71
C GLU A 57 6.46 8.49 -13.25
N THR A 58 5.62 7.54 -12.83
CA THR A 58 4.27 7.81 -12.32
C THR A 58 4.26 8.10 -10.82
N ALA A 59 5.41 8.00 -10.14
CA ALA A 59 5.49 8.17 -8.71
C ALA A 59 5.56 9.65 -8.31
N ASP A 60 4.78 10.00 -7.29
CA ASP A 60 4.89 11.29 -6.62
C ASP A 60 6.16 11.35 -5.75
N SER A 61 6.67 12.56 -5.60
CA SER A 61 7.79 12.87 -4.73
C SER A 61 7.28 13.12 -3.30
N GLY A 62 7.78 12.38 -2.31
CA GLY A 62 7.35 12.58 -0.93
C GLY A 62 8.40 12.26 0.12
N ASN A 63 8.14 12.70 1.34
CA ASN A 63 8.83 12.22 2.53
C ASN A 63 7.81 11.52 3.43
N PHE A 64 8.28 10.56 4.20
CA PHE A 64 7.47 9.92 5.22
C PHE A 64 8.29 9.65 6.48
N THR A 65 7.61 9.47 7.61
CA THR A 65 8.26 9.28 8.91
C THR A 65 8.08 7.85 9.38
N MET A 66 9.19 7.19 9.72
CA MET A 66 9.21 5.84 10.28
C MET A 66 9.79 5.83 11.69
N VAL A 67 9.33 4.86 12.48
CA VAL A 67 9.91 4.51 13.78
C VAL A 67 10.85 3.32 13.57
N LEU A 68 12.15 3.55 13.67
CA LEU A 68 13.17 2.53 13.35
C LEU A 68 14.05 2.19 14.55
N PRO A 69 14.54 0.92 14.64
CA PRO A 69 15.61 0.55 15.57
C PRO A 69 16.79 1.49 15.43
N SER A 70 17.22 2.09 16.54
CA SER A 70 18.20 3.16 16.52
C SER A 70 19.16 3.06 17.70
N THR A 71 20.38 3.54 17.50
CA THR A 71 21.27 3.95 18.58
C THR A 71 20.95 5.39 19.02
N SER A 72 21.74 5.95 19.93
CA SER A 72 21.58 7.34 20.40
C SER A 72 21.79 8.41 19.32
N LYS A 73 22.35 8.05 18.15
CA LYS A 73 22.72 9.01 17.10
C LYS A 73 22.18 8.70 15.70
N ARG A 74 21.81 7.45 15.41
CA ARG A 74 21.45 7.00 14.06
C ARG A 74 20.53 5.77 14.09
N PRO A 75 19.73 5.53 13.06
CA PRO A 75 19.05 4.25 12.88
C PRO A 75 20.09 3.16 12.57
N LEU A 76 19.73 1.92 12.89
CA LEU A 76 20.47 0.75 12.44
C LEU A 76 20.25 0.58 10.93
N PRO A 77 21.27 0.15 10.17
CA PRO A 77 21.09 -0.23 8.79
C PRO A 77 20.18 -1.46 8.69
N SER A 78 19.51 -1.62 7.55
CA SER A 78 18.79 -2.85 7.25
C SER A 78 19.72 -4.08 7.28
N PRO A 79 19.24 -5.27 7.68
CA PRO A 79 20.06 -6.48 7.70
C PRO A 79 20.68 -6.84 6.35
N GLU A 80 20.01 -6.50 5.26
CA GLU A 80 20.49 -6.73 3.90
C GLU A 80 21.58 -5.74 3.48
N LEU A 81 21.77 -4.64 4.21
CA LEU A 81 22.84 -3.68 3.97
C LEU A 81 24.12 -4.17 4.63
N VAL A 82 25.08 -4.65 3.83
CA VAL A 82 26.38 -5.12 4.33
C VAL A 82 27.13 -3.95 4.99
N THR A 83 27.30 -4.03 6.32
CA THR A 83 28.08 -3.07 7.10
C THR A 83 29.15 -3.78 7.93
N GLU A 84 30.29 -3.13 8.13
CA GLU A 84 31.44 -3.70 8.85
C GLU A 84 31.21 -3.86 10.37
N HIS A 85 30.24 -3.12 10.94
CA HIS A 85 30.00 -3.09 12.38
C HIS A 85 28.51 -3.28 12.71
N VAL A 86 28.21 -4.28 13.53
CA VAL A 86 26.87 -4.55 14.05
C VAL A 86 26.71 -3.82 15.39
N GLU A 87 25.83 -2.82 15.42
CA GLU A 87 25.44 -2.12 16.64
C GLU A 87 24.13 -2.70 17.18
N ASN A 88 23.97 -2.76 18.51
CA ASN A 88 22.69 -3.10 19.13
C ASN A 88 21.80 -1.86 19.24
N PRO A 89 20.48 -1.96 18.98
CA PRO A 89 19.58 -0.83 19.12
C PRO A 89 19.41 -0.47 20.60
N THR A 90 19.42 0.83 20.91
CA THR A 90 19.13 1.35 22.26
C THR A 90 17.67 1.75 22.42
N GLY A 91 16.90 1.80 21.33
CA GLY A 91 15.49 2.14 21.32
C GLY A 91 14.95 2.32 19.91
N LEU A 92 13.71 2.81 19.83
CA LEU A 92 13.05 3.17 18.58
C LEU A 92 12.98 4.70 18.47
N ASN A 93 13.43 5.26 17.34
CA ASN A 93 13.40 6.70 17.08
C ASN A 93 12.70 7.01 15.75
N MET A 94 12.13 8.21 15.64
CA MET A 94 11.49 8.69 14.42
C MET A 94 12.52 9.23 13.42
N TRP A 95 12.43 8.78 12.18
CA TRP A 95 13.27 9.21 11.08
C TRP A 95 12.43 9.60 9.86
N GLU A 96 12.77 10.74 9.28
CA GLU A 96 12.22 11.20 8.00
C GLU A 96 13.01 10.58 6.84
N ILE A 97 12.29 9.98 5.89
CA ILE A 97 12.84 9.22 4.77
C ILE A 97 12.28 9.76 3.46
N PRO A 98 13.14 10.20 2.52
CA PRO A 98 12.72 10.49 1.16
C PRO A 98 12.23 9.24 0.43
N ALA A 99 11.12 9.35 -0.29
CA ALA A 99 10.49 8.23 -0.99
C ALA A 99 9.83 8.65 -2.30
N ALA A 100 9.73 7.68 -3.20
CA ALA A 100 8.79 7.71 -4.32
C ALA A 100 7.46 7.11 -3.84
N ALA A 101 6.35 7.81 -4.03
CA ALA A 101 5.02 7.40 -3.60
C ALA A 101 4.16 7.01 -4.81
N PHE A 102 3.59 5.81 -4.80
CA PHE A 102 2.72 5.30 -5.85
C PHE A 102 1.28 5.26 -5.34
N ASP A 103 0.33 5.72 -6.16
CA ASP A 103 -1.09 5.45 -5.98
C ASP A 103 -1.36 3.93 -6.05
N PRO A 104 -2.50 3.42 -5.56
CA PRO A 104 -2.75 1.98 -5.50
C PRO A 104 -2.65 1.28 -6.86
N TYR A 105 -3.08 1.91 -7.95
CA TYR A 105 -3.02 1.30 -9.29
C TYR A 105 -1.57 1.17 -9.77
N SER A 106 -0.81 2.27 -9.72
CA SER A 106 0.60 2.26 -10.12
C SER A 106 1.45 1.38 -9.20
N ALA A 107 1.12 1.31 -7.90
CA ALA A 107 1.81 0.44 -6.93
C ALA A 107 1.67 -1.04 -7.29
N PHE A 108 0.49 -1.46 -7.75
CA PHE A 108 0.23 -2.83 -8.16
C PHE A 108 1.09 -3.23 -9.36
N ASP A 109 1.04 -2.41 -10.41
CA ASP A 109 1.81 -2.63 -11.64
C ASP A 109 3.32 -2.60 -11.33
N PHE A 110 3.76 -1.64 -10.50
CA PHE A 110 5.14 -1.56 -10.02
C PHE A 110 5.60 -2.87 -9.37
N LEU A 111 4.86 -3.36 -8.36
CA LEU A 111 5.24 -4.57 -7.61
C LEU A 111 5.28 -5.81 -8.49
N LEU A 112 4.37 -5.93 -9.46
CA LEU A 112 4.29 -7.07 -10.37
C LEU A 112 5.31 -7.00 -11.52
N SER A 113 5.80 -5.81 -11.85
CA SER A 113 6.83 -5.59 -12.87
C SER A 113 8.26 -5.88 -12.38
N LEU A 114 8.46 -6.05 -11.06
CA LEU A 114 9.79 -6.26 -10.50
C LEU A 114 10.39 -7.59 -10.98
N PRO A 115 11.70 -7.63 -11.30
CA PRO A 115 12.36 -8.87 -11.68
C PRO A 115 12.45 -9.83 -10.49
N ASP A 116 12.41 -11.14 -10.75
CA ASP A 116 12.59 -12.17 -9.71
C ASP A 116 13.94 -12.06 -8.97
N HIS A 117 14.94 -11.48 -9.65
CA HIS A 117 16.27 -11.27 -9.11
C HIS A 117 16.66 -9.79 -9.21
N PRO A 118 17.17 -9.20 -8.11
CA PRO A 118 17.57 -7.80 -8.14
C PRO A 118 18.80 -7.61 -9.05
N PRO A 119 18.92 -6.45 -9.73
CA PRO A 119 20.10 -6.15 -10.54
C PRO A 119 21.40 -6.11 -9.72
N HIS A 120 22.53 -6.24 -10.40
CA HIS A 120 23.85 -6.14 -9.75
C HIS A 120 24.00 -4.84 -8.94
N GLY A 121 24.45 -4.98 -7.70
CA GLY A 121 24.66 -3.89 -6.74
C GLY A 121 23.42 -3.47 -5.95
N VAL A 122 22.26 -4.05 -6.25
CA VAL A 122 20.97 -3.81 -5.60
C VAL A 122 20.52 -5.08 -4.87
N ALA A 123 19.91 -4.90 -3.71
CA ALA A 123 19.17 -5.95 -3.00
C ALA A 123 17.73 -5.49 -2.76
N PHE A 124 16.79 -6.43 -2.83
CA PHE A 124 15.42 -6.21 -2.38
C PHE A 124 15.32 -6.58 -0.90
N GLY A 125 14.99 -5.59 -0.07
CA GLY A 125 14.75 -5.81 1.35
C GLY A 125 13.50 -6.65 1.60
N SER A 126 13.43 -7.27 2.77
CA SER A 126 12.29 -8.10 3.20
C SER A 126 10.93 -7.42 3.03
N SER A 127 10.84 -6.09 3.24
CA SER A 127 9.60 -5.34 3.05
C SER A 127 9.13 -5.27 1.60
N LEU A 128 10.04 -5.01 0.66
CA LEU A 128 9.70 -4.99 -0.76
C LEU A 128 9.21 -6.37 -1.22
N ARG A 129 9.93 -7.43 -0.84
CA ARG A 129 9.54 -8.82 -1.15
C ARG A 129 8.18 -9.18 -0.58
N PHE A 130 7.88 -8.75 0.64
CA PHE A 130 6.58 -8.96 1.25
C PHE A 130 5.45 -8.33 0.42
N TRP A 131 5.61 -7.08 -0.01
CA TRP A 131 4.59 -6.41 -0.84
C TRP A 131 4.46 -7.01 -2.23
N VAL A 132 5.54 -7.54 -2.82
CA VAL A 132 5.48 -8.35 -4.04
C VAL A 132 4.60 -9.59 -3.85
N GLU A 133 4.76 -10.33 -2.75
CA GLU A 133 3.92 -11.49 -2.46
C GLU A 133 2.46 -11.12 -2.18
N ALA A 134 2.21 -9.98 -1.53
CA ALA A 134 0.85 -9.45 -1.36
C ALA A 134 0.20 -9.06 -2.70
N ALA A 135 0.96 -8.46 -3.63
CA ALA A 135 0.47 -8.14 -4.97
C ALA A 135 0.18 -9.42 -5.78
N LYS A 136 1.05 -10.44 -5.72
CA LYS A 136 0.77 -11.74 -6.36
C LYS A 136 -0.50 -12.39 -5.82
N PHE A 137 -0.72 -12.32 -4.50
CA PHE A 137 -1.95 -12.80 -3.89
C PHE A 137 -3.18 -12.03 -4.40
N LEU A 138 -3.10 -10.70 -4.52
CA LEU A 138 -4.18 -9.91 -5.11
C LEU A 138 -4.44 -10.27 -6.58
N MET A 139 -3.40 -10.49 -7.39
CA MET A 139 -3.54 -10.92 -8.78
C MET A 139 -4.31 -12.24 -8.88
N GLU A 140 -4.03 -13.18 -7.97
CA GLU A 140 -4.77 -14.44 -7.88
C GLU A 140 -6.27 -14.19 -7.58
N LEU A 141 -6.58 -13.34 -6.61
CA LEU A 141 -7.97 -12.96 -6.28
C LEU A 141 -8.67 -12.30 -7.48
N ILE A 142 -8.00 -11.37 -8.16
CA ILE A 142 -8.52 -10.69 -9.36
C ILE A 142 -8.80 -11.71 -10.47
N THR A 143 -7.87 -12.63 -10.73
CA THR A 143 -8.00 -13.67 -11.76
C THR A 143 -9.19 -14.59 -11.50
N ARG A 144 -9.44 -14.89 -10.22
CA ARG A 144 -10.59 -15.69 -9.78
C ARG A 144 -11.88 -14.87 -9.65
N LYS A 145 -11.85 -13.56 -9.92
CA LYS A 145 -12.96 -12.62 -9.74
C LYS A 145 -13.47 -12.57 -8.29
N CYS A 146 -12.57 -12.76 -7.33
CA CYS A 146 -12.84 -12.71 -5.89
C CYS A 146 -12.85 -11.27 -5.37
N PHE A 147 -13.74 -10.44 -5.90
CA PHE A 147 -13.98 -9.08 -5.45
C PHE A 147 -15.43 -8.69 -5.75
N ALA A 148 -15.99 -7.81 -4.92
CA ALA A 148 -17.38 -7.40 -5.02
C ALA A 148 -17.52 -5.89 -4.78
N PRO A 149 -18.55 -5.25 -5.37
CA PRO A 149 -18.84 -3.87 -5.05
C PRO A 149 -19.34 -3.76 -3.61
N THR A 150 -19.08 -2.62 -2.98
CA THR A 150 -19.46 -2.34 -1.60
C THR A 150 -19.96 -0.90 -1.47
N ILE A 151 -20.50 -0.59 -0.29
CA ILE A 151 -20.96 0.75 0.09
C ILE A 151 -20.46 1.10 1.48
N LYS A 152 -19.75 2.22 1.61
CA LYS A 152 -19.27 2.75 2.89
C LYS A 152 -19.90 4.09 3.20
N ARG A 153 -20.36 4.31 4.43
CA ARG A 153 -20.94 5.59 4.84
C ARG A 153 -19.88 6.70 4.82
N ALA A 154 -20.30 7.87 4.37
CA ALA A 154 -19.61 9.14 4.49
C ALA A 154 -20.52 10.16 5.22
N ASP A 155 -20.00 11.34 5.56
CA ASP A 155 -20.73 12.31 6.38
C ASP A 155 -22.08 12.73 5.80
N ASN A 156 -22.15 12.96 4.49
CA ASN A 156 -23.37 13.41 3.77
C ASN A 156 -23.72 12.53 2.57
N GLY A 157 -23.29 11.26 2.59
CA GLY A 157 -23.41 10.37 1.44
C GLY A 157 -22.80 9.00 1.72
N PHE A 158 -22.27 8.38 0.67
CA PHE A 158 -21.47 7.17 0.78
C PHE A 158 -20.41 7.11 -0.32
N HIS A 159 -19.47 6.20 -0.12
CA HIS A 159 -18.53 5.77 -1.13
C HIS A 159 -18.97 4.44 -1.72
N ALA A 160 -19.13 4.40 -3.04
CA ALA A 160 -19.13 3.17 -3.81
C ALA A 160 -17.67 2.72 -3.95
N LEU A 161 -17.35 1.47 -3.62
CA LEU A 161 -15.99 0.94 -3.69
C LEU A 161 -16.03 -0.52 -4.15
N TRP A 162 -14.87 -1.07 -4.50
CA TRP A 162 -14.68 -2.51 -4.65
C TRP A 162 -13.82 -3.04 -3.50
N GLU A 163 -14.17 -4.21 -2.98
CA GLU A 163 -13.42 -4.89 -1.93
C GLU A 163 -13.14 -6.33 -2.33
N VAL A 164 -12.02 -6.87 -1.84
CA VAL A 164 -11.69 -8.28 -2.04
C VAL A 164 -12.67 -9.15 -1.27
N VAL A 165 -13.07 -10.27 -1.88
CA VAL A 165 -13.85 -11.31 -1.23
C VAL A 165 -12.89 -12.44 -0.86
N ILE A 166 -12.65 -12.59 0.44
CA ILE A 166 -11.74 -13.62 0.95
C ILE A 166 -12.54 -14.87 1.27
N THR A 167 -12.32 -15.94 0.49
CA THR A 167 -12.86 -17.28 0.77
C THR A 167 -12.01 -18.01 1.80
N ASP A 168 -12.43 -19.19 2.27
CA ASP A 168 -11.69 -19.99 3.26
C ASP A 168 -10.22 -20.23 2.89
N ALA A 169 -9.94 -20.58 1.63
CA ALA A 169 -8.57 -20.75 1.15
C ALA A 169 -7.78 -19.42 1.16
N GLY A 170 -8.46 -18.30 0.92
CA GLY A 170 -7.88 -16.96 1.02
C GLY A 170 -7.59 -16.55 2.47
N ASP A 171 -8.40 -16.99 3.44
CA ASP A 171 -8.24 -16.65 4.86
C ASP A 171 -6.92 -17.19 5.42
N GLU A 172 -6.56 -18.44 5.09
CA GLU A 172 -5.29 -19.01 5.53
C GLU A 172 -4.10 -18.24 4.93
N ARG A 173 -4.16 -17.88 3.64
CA ARG A 173 -3.08 -17.13 3.00
C ARG A 173 -2.96 -15.71 3.56
N MET A 174 -4.10 -15.07 3.84
CA MET A 174 -4.17 -13.77 4.51
C MET A 174 -3.53 -13.83 5.90
N ARG A 175 -3.85 -14.88 6.68
CA ARG A 175 -3.30 -15.14 8.00
C ARG A 175 -1.79 -15.35 7.96
N VAL A 176 -1.30 -16.19 7.04
CA VAL A 176 0.13 -16.44 6.85
C VAL A 176 0.86 -15.14 6.50
N LEU A 177 0.39 -14.39 5.50
CA LEU A 177 0.99 -13.10 5.13
C LEU A 177 1.01 -12.12 6.31
N SER A 178 -0.09 -12.01 7.05
CA SER A 178 -0.19 -11.14 8.23
C SER A 178 0.83 -11.52 9.33
N GLN A 179 1.06 -12.82 9.55
CA GLN A 179 2.02 -13.33 10.53
C GLN A 179 3.48 -13.09 10.11
N VAL A 180 3.80 -13.26 8.83
CA VAL A 180 5.17 -13.07 8.31
C VAL A 180 5.48 -11.63 7.92
N MET A 181 4.53 -10.70 8.09
CA MET A 181 4.72 -9.30 7.75
C MET A 181 5.94 -8.71 8.48
N PRO A 182 6.98 -8.28 7.73
CA PRO A 182 8.18 -7.69 8.33
C PRO A 182 7.82 -6.49 9.21
N PRO A 183 8.44 -6.32 10.41
CA PRO A 183 8.12 -5.22 11.31
C PRO A 183 8.24 -3.83 10.68
N VAL A 184 9.17 -3.66 9.73
CA VAL A 184 9.35 -2.43 8.96
C VAL A 184 8.12 -2.04 8.13
N CYS A 185 7.28 -3.00 7.72
CA CYS A 185 6.01 -2.71 7.02
C CYS A 185 4.97 -2.04 7.94
N ARG A 186 5.16 -2.11 9.26
CA ARG A 186 4.31 -1.48 10.28
C ARG A 186 4.99 -0.31 10.98
N ALA A 187 6.16 0.11 10.50
CA ALA A 187 6.98 1.11 11.16
C ALA A 187 6.59 2.56 10.79
N PHE A 188 5.45 2.79 10.15
CA PHE A 188 4.91 4.14 10.00
C PHE A 188 4.70 4.79 11.38
N ALA A 189 5.10 6.04 11.52
CA ALA A 189 4.85 6.82 12.72
C ALA A 189 3.36 7.23 12.76
N ALA A 190 2.51 6.33 13.24
CA ALA A 190 1.08 6.58 13.42
C ALA A 190 0.68 6.39 14.90
N GLU A 191 -0.18 7.26 15.41
CA GLU A 191 -0.68 7.19 16.79
C GLU A 191 -1.64 6.02 17.01
N ARG A 192 -2.22 5.49 15.92
CA ARG A 192 -3.21 4.41 15.97
C ARG A 192 -2.52 3.04 15.93
N LYS A 193 -2.89 2.17 16.87
CA LYS A 193 -2.52 0.75 16.81
C LYS A 193 -3.31 0.09 15.68
N VAL A 194 -2.61 -0.22 14.58
CA VAL A 194 -3.16 -0.93 13.42
C VAL A 194 -2.50 -2.31 13.36
N THR A 195 -3.29 -3.36 13.12
CA THR A 195 -2.75 -4.73 13.04
C THR A 195 -2.13 -5.01 11.67
N SER A 196 -1.27 -6.04 11.56
CA SER A 196 -0.78 -6.52 10.26
C SER A 196 -1.93 -6.88 9.31
N MET A 197 -3.01 -7.45 9.87
CA MET A 197 -4.19 -7.84 9.11
C MET A 197 -4.88 -6.63 8.49
N ASP A 198 -5.07 -5.56 9.28
CA ASP A 198 -5.70 -4.32 8.81
C ASP A 198 -4.88 -3.66 7.71
N ILE A 199 -3.54 -3.63 7.86
CA ILE A 199 -2.62 -3.04 6.87
C ILE A 199 -2.69 -3.80 5.55
N LEU A 200 -2.63 -5.14 5.62
CA LEU A 200 -2.71 -5.99 4.43
C LEU A 200 -4.09 -5.87 3.77
N LEU A 201 -5.18 -5.87 4.54
CA LEU A 201 -6.54 -5.75 3.99
C LEU A 201 -6.76 -4.38 3.36
N HIS A 202 -6.21 -3.32 3.96
CA HIS A 202 -6.24 -1.98 3.36
C HIS A 202 -5.50 -1.97 2.02
N PHE A 203 -4.31 -2.57 1.94
CA PHE A 203 -3.58 -2.67 0.67
C PHE A 203 -4.42 -3.40 -0.39
N LEU A 204 -4.96 -4.58 -0.06
CA LEU A 204 -5.77 -5.38 -1.00
C LEU A 204 -7.01 -4.63 -1.48
N ASN A 205 -7.77 -4.00 -0.58
CA ASN A 205 -8.99 -3.27 -0.92
C ASN A 205 -8.72 -1.99 -1.71
N SER A 206 -7.73 -1.19 -1.32
CA SER A 206 -7.37 0.02 -2.08
C SER A 206 -6.87 -0.32 -3.48
N THR A 207 -6.12 -1.41 -3.60
CA THR A 207 -5.54 -1.81 -4.87
C THR A 207 -6.57 -2.45 -5.79
N VAL A 208 -7.48 -3.30 -5.28
CA VAL A 208 -8.56 -3.87 -6.11
C VAL A 208 -9.55 -2.82 -6.57
N ASP A 209 -9.88 -1.84 -5.72
CA ASP A 209 -10.74 -0.71 -6.09
C ASP A 209 -10.12 0.10 -7.24
N ALA A 210 -8.85 0.47 -7.11
CA ALA A 210 -8.15 1.20 -8.17
C ALA A 210 -8.01 0.35 -9.44
N PHE A 211 -7.73 -0.94 -9.34
CA PHE A 211 -7.62 -1.85 -10.49
C PHE A 211 -8.94 -1.95 -11.27
N VAL A 212 -10.06 -2.22 -10.59
CA VAL A 212 -11.35 -2.37 -11.26
C VAL A 212 -11.79 -1.05 -11.90
N ARG A 213 -11.60 0.09 -11.23
CA ARG A 213 -11.95 1.41 -11.79
C ARG A 213 -11.16 1.77 -13.04
N ASN A 214 -9.88 1.43 -13.09
CA ASN A 214 -9.03 1.70 -14.26
C ASN A 214 -9.25 0.73 -15.42
N THR A 215 -9.84 -0.44 -15.17
CA THR A 215 -10.04 -1.48 -16.21
C THR A 215 -11.49 -1.59 -16.68
N CYS A 216 -12.46 -1.19 -15.85
CA CYS A 216 -13.87 -1.32 -16.13
C CYS A 216 -14.48 0.05 -16.45
N ALA A 217 -14.99 0.19 -17.67
CA ALA A 217 -15.95 1.24 -17.99
C ALA A 217 -17.37 0.68 -17.74
N ILE A 218 -18.17 1.38 -16.95
CA ILE A 218 -19.59 1.05 -16.76
C ILE A 218 -20.41 2.04 -17.59
N PRO A 219 -20.80 1.70 -18.84
CA PRO A 219 -21.66 2.57 -19.65
C PRO A 219 -23.10 2.43 -19.16
N PHE A 220 -23.40 3.08 -18.04
CA PHE A 220 -24.72 3.03 -17.42
C PHE A 220 -25.17 4.44 -17.08
N ASP A 221 -26.33 4.85 -17.60
CA ASP A 221 -26.95 6.13 -17.27
C ASP A 221 -28.28 5.95 -16.56
N SER A 222 -28.41 6.52 -15.36
CA SER A 222 -29.61 6.43 -14.55
C SER A 222 -29.64 7.50 -13.48
N GLU A 223 -30.77 8.22 -13.41
CA GLU A 223 -31.06 9.17 -12.33
C GLU A 223 -31.48 8.50 -11.01
N SER A 224 -31.80 7.21 -11.04
CA SER A 224 -32.15 6.46 -9.83
C SER A 224 -30.96 6.37 -8.88
N PHE A 225 -31.27 6.30 -7.58
CA PHE A 225 -30.27 6.15 -6.53
C PHE A 225 -29.33 4.93 -6.73
N PRO A 226 -29.83 3.70 -6.97
CA PRO A 226 -28.96 2.57 -7.29
C PRO A 226 -28.11 2.80 -8.53
N GLY A 227 -28.64 3.49 -9.55
CA GLY A 227 -27.88 3.80 -10.75
C GLY A 227 -26.73 4.77 -10.52
N LYS A 228 -26.94 5.81 -9.70
CA LYS A 228 -25.87 6.73 -9.28
C LYS A 228 -24.77 6.01 -8.50
N TRP A 229 -25.13 5.02 -7.66
CA TRP A 229 -24.15 4.16 -7.00
C TRP A 229 -23.38 3.28 -7.99
N VAL A 230 -24.06 2.66 -8.97
CA VAL A 230 -23.39 1.86 -10.03
C VAL A 230 -22.42 2.73 -10.84
N GLN A 231 -22.79 3.95 -11.21
CA GLN A 231 -21.90 4.91 -11.89
C GLN A 231 -20.67 5.24 -11.03
N ALA A 232 -20.88 5.46 -9.74
CA ALA A 232 -19.81 5.77 -8.79
C ALA A 232 -18.80 4.62 -8.60
N LEU A 233 -19.14 3.37 -8.95
CA LEU A 233 -18.18 2.24 -8.95
C LEU A 233 -17.11 2.35 -10.04
N ALA A 234 -17.33 3.13 -11.09
CA ALA A 234 -16.35 3.36 -12.17
C ALA A 234 -15.85 4.82 -12.25
N GLY A 235 -16.56 5.77 -11.62
CA GLY A 235 -16.23 7.20 -11.66
C GLY A 235 -15.82 7.79 -10.31
N ASP A 236 -16.36 8.96 -9.96
CA ASP A 236 -16.22 9.53 -8.61
C ASP A 236 -16.85 8.58 -7.59
N PRO A 237 -16.10 8.08 -6.59
CA PRO A 237 -16.63 7.13 -5.62
C PRO A 237 -17.73 7.73 -4.74
N TYR A 238 -17.82 9.06 -4.61
CA TYR A 238 -18.74 9.70 -3.70
C TYR A 238 -20.12 9.92 -4.32
N VAL A 239 -21.17 9.46 -3.62
CA VAL A 239 -22.55 9.75 -3.96
C VAL A 239 -23.21 10.51 -2.83
N GLN A 240 -23.62 11.73 -3.12
CA GLN A 240 -24.36 12.57 -2.19
C GLN A 240 -25.80 12.09 -2.05
N VAL A 241 -26.30 12.04 -0.82
CA VAL A 241 -27.70 11.69 -0.53
C VAL A 241 -28.28 12.62 0.52
N PRO A 242 -29.55 13.06 0.39
CA PRO A 242 -30.21 13.83 1.43
C PRO A 242 -30.16 13.10 2.78
N LYS A 243 -29.83 13.82 3.87
CA LYS A 243 -29.68 13.21 5.21
C LYS A 243 -30.86 12.33 5.64
N LYS A 244 -32.08 12.71 5.26
CA LYS A 244 -33.32 11.97 5.56
C LYS A 244 -33.38 10.59 4.87
N GLU A 245 -32.69 10.43 3.75
CA GLU A 245 -32.72 9.24 2.90
C GLU A 245 -31.48 8.34 3.07
N LEU A 246 -30.44 8.80 3.78
CA LEU A 246 -29.17 8.07 3.96
C LEU A 246 -29.39 6.64 4.48
N LYS A 247 -30.19 6.49 5.55
CA LYS A 247 -30.41 5.19 6.19
C LYS A 247 -31.12 4.20 5.25
N THR A 248 -32.20 4.65 4.62
CA THR A 248 -33.01 3.85 3.70
C THR A 248 -32.23 3.47 2.43
N SER A 249 -31.43 4.40 1.92
CA SER A 249 -30.61 4.22 0.72
C SER A 249 -29.49 3.21 0.97
N PHE A 250 -28.78 3.36 2.10
CA PHE A 250 -27.75 2.41 2.52
C PHE A 250 -28.31 1.00 2.74
N SER A 251 -29.46 0.87 3.39
CA SER A 251 -30.07 -0.45 3.64
C SER A 251 -30.51 -1.15 2.36
N LYS A 252 -30.99 -0.40 1.35
CA LYS A 252 -31.37 -0.98 0.05
C LYS A 252 -30.17 -1.60 -0.67
N ILE A 253 -29.06 -0.86 -0.78
CA ILE A 253 -27.86 -1.36 -1.44
C ILE A 253 -27.25 -2.51 -0.62
N SER A 254 -27.14 -2.36 0.71
CA SER A 254 -26.58 -3.42 1.56
C SER A 254 -27.37 -4.72 1.44
N SER A 255 -28.71 -4.64 1.47
CA SER A 255 -29.56 -5.82 1.32
C SER A 255 -29.41 -6.50 -0.04
N TRP A 256 -29.15 -5.75 -1.11
CA TRP A 256 -28.88 -6.31 -2.43
C TRP A 256 -27.48 -6.94 -2.50
N LEU A 257 -26.47 -6.28 -1.90
CA LEU A 257 -25.11 -6.82 -1.81
C LEU A 257 -25.05 -8.13 -1.03
N ASP A 258 -25.86 -8.27 0.04
CA ASP A 258 -25.93 -9.50 0.83
C ASP A 258 -26.50 -10.69 0.04
N GLN A 259 -27.23 -10.45 -1.07
CA GLN A 259 -27.74 -11.52 -1.94
C GLN A 259 -26.69 -12.05 -2.93
N ILE A 260 -25.61 -11.31 -3.17
CA ILE A 260 -24.59 -11.64 -4.19
C ILE A 260 -23.24 -12.03 -3.58
N LYS A 261 -23.10 -11.96 -2.26
CA LYS A 261 -21.91 -12.49 -1.58
C LYS A 261 -21.89 -14.00 -1.80
N PRO A 262 -20.76 -14.59 -2.23
CA PRO A 262 -20.65 -16.03 -2.32
C PRO A 262 -20.92 -16.63 -0.93
N ASP A 263 -21.66 -17.74 -0.89
CA ASP A 263 -21.78 -18.55 0.33
C ASP A 263 -20.37 -18.91 0.78
N SER A 264 -20.10 -18.77 2.07
CA SER A 264 -18.79 -19.12 2.67
C SER A 264 -18.39 -20.57 2.45
N ASP A 265 -19.32 -21.40 1.98
CA ASP A 265 -19.24 -22.86 1.98
C ASP A 265 -19.06 -23.47 0.57
N ALA A 266 -18.72 -22.68 -0.46
CA ALA A 266 -18.57 -23.14 -1.85
C ALA A 266 -17.11 -23.21 -2.35
#